data_AF-A0A833E9X4-F1
#
_entry.id   AF-A0A833E9X4-F1
#
_cell.length_a   1.000
_cell.length_b   1.000
_cell.length_c   1.000
_cell.angle_alpha   90.00
_cell.angle_beta   90.00
_cell.angle_gamma   90.00
#
_symmetry.space_group_name_H-M   'P 1'
#
loop_
_entity.id
_entity.type
_entity.pdbx_description
1 polymer ?
#
loop_
_entity_poly.entity_id
_entity_poly.type
_entity_poly.pdbx_seq_one_letter_code
_entity_poly.pdbx_strand_id
1 'polypeptide(L)' 'EEKRFDAEPLWGVQLGTPTRPVGPGEERTITFTPNRAGEYYYVCQVPGHIELGMWGKLIAEE' A
#
# COMPACT_ATOMS: atom_id res chain seq x y z
N GLU A 1 -13.48 -1.46 -4.83
CA GLU A 1 -12.61 -0.91 -5.90
C GLU A 1 -12.27 0.56 -5.69
N GLU A 2 -13.22 1.45 -5.39
CA GLU A 2 -12.91 2.88 -5.18
C GLU A 2 -12.07 3.17 -3.92
N LYS A 3 -12.25 2.38 -2.85
CA LYS A 3 -11.53 2.54 -1.57
C LYS A 3 -10.00 2.53 -1.67
N ARG A 4 -9.43 2.02 -2.77
CA ARG A 4 -7.97 1.97 -2.98
C ARG A 4 -7.40 3.29 -3.53
N PHE A 5 -8.23 4.15 -4.15
CA PHE A 5 -7.79 5.40 -4.79
C PHE A 5 -7.68 6.56 -3.79
N ASP A 6 -8.53 6.57 -2.76
CA ASP A 6 -8.49 7.52 -1.65
C ASP A 6 -7.77 6.96 -0.40
N ALA A 7 -6.91 5.95 -0.58
CA ALA A 7 -6.29 5.23 0.52
C ALA A 7 -5.17 6.05 1.19
N GLU A 8 -5.37 6.41 2.45
CA GLU A 8 -4.32 6.97 3.30
C GLU A 8 -3.45 5.86 3.91
N PRO A 9 -2.13 6.07 4.06
CA PRO A 9 -1.26 5.12 4.74
C PRO A 9 -1.70 4.87 6.20
N LEU A 10 -2.03 3.63 6.52
CA LEU A 10 -2.32 3.21 7.89
C LEU A 10 -1.02 3.02 8.68
N TRP A 11 -1.01 3.42 9.95
CA TRP A 11 0.12 3.22 10.88
C TRP A 11 1.48 3.75 10.38
N GLY A 12 1.48 4.75 9.48
CA GLY A 12 2.71 5.24 8.85
C GLY A 12 3.38 4.21 7.93
N VAL A 13 2.64 3.20 7.48
CA VAL A 13 3.15 2.13 6.61
C VAL A 13 3.26 2.65 5.19
N GLN A 14 4.43 3.19 4.86
CA GLN A 14 4.73 3.71 3.53
C GLN A 14 6.18 3.42 3.14
N LEU A 15 6.38 2.95 1.90
CA LEU A 15 7.70 2.69 1.32
C LEU A 15 7.93 3.66 0.16
N GLY A 16 8.65 4.75 0.44
CA GLY A 16 8.87 5.83 -0.53
C GLY A 16 7.71 6.84 -0.57
N THR A 17 7.65 7.62 -1.64
CA THR A 17 6.61 8.64 -1.88
C THR A 17 6.14 8.58 -3.33
N PRO A 18 4.97 9.15 -3.68
CA PRO A 18 4.49 9.21 -5.06
C PRO A 18 5.51 9.75 -6.08
N THR A 19 6.35 10.71 -5.66
CA THR A 19 7.38 11.35 -6.50
C THR A 19 8.77 10.75 -6.34
N ARG A 20 8.96 9.86 -5.36
CA ARG A 20 10.23 9.17 -5.08
C ARG A 20 9.94 7.77 -4.55
N PRO A 21 9.49 6.84 -5.43
CA PRO A 21 9.19 5.46 -5.05
C PRO A 21 10.46 4.66 -4.79
N VAL A 22 10.31 3.41 -4.34
CA VAL A 22 11.41 2.44 -4.28
C VAL A 22 11.93 2.18 -5.69
N GLY A 23 13.22 2.42 -5.92
CA GLY A 23 13.82 2.41 -7.25
C GLY A 23 14.08 1.00 -7.80
N PRO A 24 14.41 0.88 -9.11
CA PRO A 24 14.84 -0.39 -9.68
C PRO A 24 16.06 -0.96 -8.95
N GLY A 25 15.93 -2.21 -8.50
CA GLY A 25 16.99 -2.89 -7.73
C GLY A 25 17.10 -2.46 -6.26
N GLU A 26 16.27 -1.52 -5.79
CA GLU A 26 16.15 -1.23 -4.36
C GLU A 26 15.14 -2.16 -3.70
N GLU A 27 15.42 -2.53 -2.45
CA GLU A 27 14.49 -3.25 -1.59
C GLU A 27 14.29 -2.48 -0.29
N ARG A 28 13.05 -2.44 0.20
CA ARG A 28 12.69 -1.85 1.48
C ARG A 28 11.70 -2.76 2.18
N THR A 29 11.81 -2.84 3.50
CA THR A 29 10.93 -3.66 4.34
C THR A 29 10.27 -2.80 5.39
N ILE A 30 9.00 -3.07 5.66
CA ILE A 30 8.25 -2.50 6.77
C ILE A 30 7.46 -3.59 7.47
N THR A 31 7.25 -3.43 8.76
CA THR A 31 6.47 -4.35 9.59
C THR A 31 5.42 -3.56 10.34
N PHE A 32 4.20 -4.08 10.34
CA PHE A 32 3.07 -3.52 11.06
C PHE A 32 2.19 -4.64 11.60
N THR A 33 1.34 -4.31 12.57
CA THR A 33 0.36 -5.24 13.13
C THR A 33 -1.03 -4.66 12.94
N PRO A 34 -1.90 -5.30 12.15
CA PRO A 34 -3.31 -4.92 12.09
C PRO A 34 -3.92 -4.97 13.50
N ASN A 35 -4.64 -3.92 13.88
CA ASN A 35 -5.30 -3.86 15.20
C ASN A 35 -6.73 -4.41 15.20
N ARG A 36 -7.24 -4.81 14.03
CA ARG A 36 -8.58 -5.39 13.83
C ARG A 36 -8.52 -6.36 12.65
N ALA A 37 -9.39 -7.38 12.68
CA ALA A 37 -9.67 -8.16 11.50
C ALA A 37 -10.34 -7.28 10.42
N GLY A 38 -10.08 -7.59 9.15
CA GLY A 38 -10.65 -6.84 8.04
C GLY A 38 -9.85 -6.91 6.74
N GLU A 39 -10.40 -6.26 5.72
CA GLU A 39 -9.78 -6.10 4.42
C GLU A 39 -8.96 -4.82 4.35
N TYR A 40 -7.68 -4.97 4.01
CA TYR A 40 -6.71 -3.91 3.80
C TYR A 40 -6.17 -3.95 2.38
N TYR A 41 -5.60 -2.83 1.95
CA TYR A 41 -4.97 -2.71 0.64
C TYR A 41 -3.54 -2.21 0.81
N TYR A 42 -2.64 -2.73 -0.01
CA TYR A 42 -1.35 -2.10 -0.27
C TYR A 42 -1.36 -1.60 -1.71
N VAL A 43 -1.01 -0.33 -1.91
CA VAL A 43 -1.14 0.35 -3.20
C VAL A 43 0.15 1.08 -3.54
N CYS A 44 0.48 1.13 -4.83
CA CYS A 44 1.48 2.06 -5.33
C CYS A 44 0.83 3.43 -5.52
N GLN A 45 1.30 4.44 -4.78
CA GLN A 45 0.73 5.78 -4.83
C GLN A 45 1.29 6.65 -5.97
N VAL A 46 2.11 6.09 -6.87
CA VAL A 46 2.53 6.81 -8.08
C VAL A 46 1.28 7.04 -8.94
N PRO A 47 0.99 8.27 -9.39
CA PRO A 47 -0.22 8.56 -10.15
C PRO A 47 -0.39 7.63 -11.36
N GLY A 48 -1.58 7.03 -11.51
CA GLY A 48 -1.89 6.09 -12.59
C GLY A 48 -1.48 4.63 -12.34
N HIS A 49 -0.61 4.35 -11.36
CA HIS A 49 -0.09 2.99 -11.17
C HIS A 49 -1.13 2.03 -10.57
N ILE A 50 -2.08 2.55 -9.78
CA ILE A 50 -3.18 1.75 -9.23
C ILE A 50 -4.07 1.22 -10.37
N GLU A 51 -4.39 2.07 -11.34
CA GLU A 51 -5.18 1.76 -12.54
C GLU A 51 -4.47 0.73 -13.43
N LEU A 52 -3.14 0.76 -13.45
CA LEU A 52 -2.30 -0.22 -14.13
C LEU A 52 -2.14 -1.54 -13.35
N GLY A 53 -2.75 -1.65 -12.16
CA GLY A 53 -2.80 -2.88 -11.38
C GLY A 53 -1.78 -2.99 -10.25
N MET A 54 -1.06 -1.92 -9.90
CA MET A 54 -0.10 -1.92 -8.78
C MET A 54 -0.80 -1.75 -7.43
N TRP A 55 -1.57 -2.75 -7.06
CA TRP A 55 -2.21 -2.85 -5.76
C TRP A 55 -2.40 -4.34 -5.41
N GLY A 56 -2.57 -4.61 -4.13
CA GLY A 56 -3.04 -5.90 -3.69
C GLY A 56 -3.90 -5.79 -2.44
N LYS A 57 -4.55 -6.91 -2.12
CA LYS A 57 -5.46 -7.05 -0.99
C LYS A 57 -4.79 -7.88 0.08
N LEU A 58 -4.95 -7.48 1.33
CA LEU A 58 -4.54 -8.22 2.52
C LEU A 58 -5.78 -8.43 3.39
N ILE A 59 -6.07 -9.68 3.75
CA ILE A 59 -7.14 -10.01 4.68
C ILE A 59 -6.49 -10.34 6.03
N ALA A 60 -6.83 -9.58 7.06
CA ALA A 60 -6.52 -9.93 8.43
C ALA A 60 -7.71 -10.68 9.03
N GLU A 61 -7.48 -11.93 9.43
CA GLU A 61 -8.46 -12.77 10.14
C GLU A 61 -8.33 -12.56 11.66
N GLU A 62 -9.34 -13.00 12.42
CA GLU A 62 -9.31 -12.98 13.89
C GLU A 62 -8.31 -13.98 14.49
#